data_AF-A0A914FMV7-F1
#
_entry.id   AF-A0A914FMV7-F1
#
_cell.length_a   1.000
_cell.length_b   1.000
_cell.length_c   1.000
_cell.angle_alpha   90.00
_cell.angle_beta   90.00
_cell.angle_gamma   90.00
#
_symmetry.space_group_name_H-M   'P 1'
#
loop_
_entity.id
_entity.type
_entity.pdbx_description
1 polymer ?
#
loop_
_entity_poly.entity_id
_entity_poly.type
_entity_poly.pdbx_seq_one_letter_code
_entity_poly.pdbx_strand_id
1 'polypeptide(L)'
;MIEPCRCHITDKNYQEGMITGAELASQKDKTQRQLRISELLKQHSSESDLIVLTLPVPRKGLIRSFLYMPWIDMMTKNLPPTLLVRGNLTSFLTFYS
;
A
#
# COMPACT_ATOMS: atom_id res chain seq x y z
N MET A 1 1.63 -11.94 4.84
CA MET A 1 2.05 -11.20 3.62
C MET A 1 2.94 -9.98 3.91
N ILE A 2 3.05 -9.50 5.17
CA ILE A 2 4.06 -8.50 5.59
C ILE A 2 5.26 -9.17 6.31
N GLU A 3 5.22 -10.50 6.43
CA GLU A 3 6.17 -11.34 7.16
C GLU A 3 7.66 -11.12 6.82
N PRO A 4 8.10 -10.88 5.58
CA PRO A 4 9.53 -10.66 5.31
C PRO A 4 10.07 -9.33 5.83
N CYS A 5 9.20 -8.38 6.18
CA CYS A 5 9.56 -7.05 6.68
C CYS A 5 9.28 -6.89 8.19
N ARG A 6 8.85 -7.95 8.86
CA ARG A 6 8.49 -7.91 10.28
C ARG A 6 9.72 -8.17 11.13
N CYS A 7 9.98 -7.34 12.14
CA CYS A 7 11.04 -7.63 13.10
C CYS A 7 10.73 -8.95 13.83
N HIS A 8 11.62 -9.94 13.73
CA HIS A 8 11.56 -11.11 14.60
C HIS A 8 11.96 -10.67 16.01
N ILE A 9 11.24 -11.12 17.03
CA ILE A 9 11.12 -10.51 18.37
C ILE A 9 12.41 -10.61 19.22
N THR A 10 13.56 -11.01 18.66
CA THR A 10 14.74 -11.41 19.43
C THR A 10 15.96 -10.51 19.37
N ASP A 11 15.87 -9.26 18.92
CA ASP A 11 17.02 -8.34 19.01
C ASP A 11 16.64 -6.98 19.57
N LYS A 12 17.28 -6.62 20.69
CA LYS A 12 17.25 -5.27 21.31
C LYS A 12 17.89 -4.18 20.44
N ASN A 13 18.16 -4.46 19.17
CA ASN A 13 18.64 -3.52 18.18
C ASN A 13 17.51 -3.21 17.20
N TYR A 14 16.96 -2.01 17.30
CA TYR A 14 16.15 -1.39 16.25
C TYR A 14 17.01 -1.31 14.98
N GLN A 15 16.97 -2.36 14.15
CA GLN A 15 17.59 -2.34 12.83
C GLN A 15 16.79 -1.36 11.97
N GLU A 16 17.47 -0.31 11.51
CA GLU A 16 16.90 0.74 10.67
C GLU A 16 16.42 0.12 9.35
N GLY A 17 15.11 -0.10 9.25
CA GLY A 17 14.51 -0.85 8.14
C GLY A 17 13.75 -2.11 8.52
N MET A 18 13.28 -2.26 9.76
CA MET A 18 12.31 -3.30 10.15
C MET A 18 11.00 -2.70 10.67
N ILE A 19 9.86 -3.34 10.38
CA ILE A 19 8.54 -2.91 10.87
C ILE A 19 8.36 -3.43 12.29
N THR A 20 8.21 -2.52 13.26
CA THR A 20 7.89 -2.90 14.64
C THR A 20 6.41 -3.28 14.80
N GLY A 21 6.13 -4.25 15.68
CA GLY A 21 4.74 -4.69 15.95
C GLY A 21 3.81 -3.57 16.41
N ALA A 22 4.32 -2.59 17.16
CA ALA A 22 3.57 -1.42 17.60
C ALA A 22 3.13 -0.52 16.42
N GLU A 23 4.01 -0.32 15.43
CA GLU A 23 3.68 0.46 14.23
C GLU A 23 2.63 -0.24 13.39
N LEU A 24 2.77 -1.56 13.21
CA LEU A 24 1.80 -2.37 12.51
C LEU A 24 0.42 -2.33 13.19
N ALA A 25 0.39 -2.40 14.53
CA ALA A 25 -0.84 -2.28 15.31
C ALA A 25 -1.49 -0.90 15.13
N SER A 26 -0.70 0.18 15.15
CA SER A 26 -1.22 1.55 14.96
C SER A 26 -1.83 1.79 13.57
N GLN A 27 -1.37 1.05 12.55
CA GLN A 27 -1.85 1.16 11.18
C GLN A 27 -2.72 -0.02 10.74
N LYS A 28 -3.27 -0.79 11.69
CA LYS A 28 -4.06 -1.99 11.42
C LYS A 28 -5.27 -1.70 10.53
N ASP A 29 -6.05 -0.67 10.84
CA ASP A 29 -7.26 -0.35 10.07
C ASP A 29 -6.96 0.04 8.63
N LYS A 30 -5.86 0.79 8.40
CA LYS A 30 -5.40 1.12 7.05
C LYS A 30 -4.95 -0.12 6.30
N THR A 31 -4.20 -0.99 6.96
CA THR A 31 -3.75 -2.27 6.38
C THR A 31 -4.95 -3.14 5.99
N GLN A 32 -5.95 -3.26 6.87
CA GLN A 32 -7.19 -4.00 6.62
C GLN A 32 -7.94 -3.45 5.40
N ARG A 33 -8.02 -2.12 5.28
CA ARG A 33 -8.65 -1.47 4.12
C ARG A 33 -7.93 -1.80 2.81
N GLN A 34 -6.60 -1.74 2.80
CA GLN A 34 -5.82 -2.09 1.61
C GLN A 34 -5.92 -3.58 1.25
N LEU A 35 -5.94 -4.47 2.25
CA LEU A 35 -6.20 -5.89 2.04
C LEU A 35 -7.55 -6.11 1.39
N ARG A 36 -8.60 -5.47 1.92
CA ARG A 36 -9.95 -5.60 1.38
C ARG A 36 -10.05 -5.10 -0.07
N ILE A 37 -9.36 -4.01 -0.39
CA ILE A 37 -9.28 -3.50 -1.77
C ILE A 37 -8.58 -4.52 -2.67
N SER A 38 -7.46 -5.11 -2.24
CA SER A 38 -6.75 -6.14 -3.01
C SER A 38 -7.63 -7.36 -3.29
N GLU A 39 -8.41 -7.81 -2.30
CA GLU A 39 -9.39 -8.90 -2.49
C GLU A 39 -10.44 -8.55 -3.54
N LEU A 40 -11.03 -7.35 -3.45
CA LEU A 40 -12.05 -6.90 -4.38
C LEU A 40 -11.51 -6.76 -5.81
N LEU A 41 -10.29 -6.24 -5.97
CA LEU A 41 -9.63 -6.13 -7.26
C LEU A 41 -9.39 -7.50 -7.90
N LYS A 42 -8.98 -8.49 -7.10
CA LYS A 42 -8.82 -9.86 -7.58
C LYS A 42 -10.14 -10.50 -7.97
N GLN A 43 -11.22 -10.20 -7.26
CA GLN A 43 -12.54 -10.75 -7.54
C GLN A 43 -13.18 -10.17 -8.80
N HIS A 44 -12.98 -8.88 -9.08
CA HIS A 44 -13.72 -8.17 -10.13
C HIS A 44 -12.86 -7.74 -11.32
N SER A 45 -11.54 -7.76 -11.19
CA SER A 45 -10.61 -7.21 -12.18
C SER A 45 -9.43 -8.15 -12.45
N SER A 46 -9.57 -9.45 -12.22
CA SER A 46 -8.53 -10.44 -12.51
C SER A 46 -8.22 -10.57 -14.00
N GLU A 47 -9.19 -10.31 -14.87
CA GLU A 47 -9.08 -10.45 -16.34
C GLU A 47 -9.03 -9.11 -17.06
N SER A 48 -8.80 -8.01 -16.35
CA SER A 48 -8.70 -6.68 -16.96
C SER A 48 -7.36 -6.49 -17.66
N ASP A 49 -7.34 -5.80 -18.81
CA ASP A 49 -6.09 -5.47 -19.52
C ASP A 49 -5.22 -4.45 -18.75
N LEU A 50 -5.87 -3.54 -18.02
CA LEU A 50 -5.23 -2.51 -17.21
C LEU A 50 -6.11 -2.13 -16.02
N ILE A 51 -5.48 -1.96 -14.86
CA ILE A 51 -6.14 -1.45 -13.65
C ILE A 51 -5.57 -0.07 -13.31
N VAL A 52 -6.43 0.93 -13.20
CA VAL A 52 -6.05 2.27 -12.73
C VAL A 52 -6.53 2.45 -11.29
N LEU A 53 -5.60 2.63 -10.36
CA LEU A 53 -5.86 2.73 -8.93
C LEU A 53 -5.35 4.05 -8.38
N THR A 54 -6.06 4.61 -7.41
CA THR A 54 -5.57 5.78 -6.68
C THR A 54 -4.44 5.35 -5.74
N LEU A 55 -3.27 5.97 -5.87
CA LEU A 55 -2.13 5.73 -4.99
C LEU A 55 -2.51 6.10 -3.55
N PRO A 56 -2.49 5.16 -2.59
CA PRO A 56 -2.78 5.49 -1.20
C PRO A 56 -1.59 6.24 -0.62
N VAL A 57 -1.79 7.50 -0.21
CA VAL A 57 -0.69 8.32 0.31
C VAL A 57 -0.79 8.42 1.83
N PRO A 58 0.19 7.92 2.58
CA PRO A 58 0.25 8.15 4.01
C PRO A 58 0.63 9.60 4.30
N ARG A 59 0.10 10.16 5.39
CA ARG A 59 0.55 11.49 5.86
C ARG A 59 2.01 11.39 6.30
N LYS A 60 2.85 12.33 5.84
CA LYS A 60 4.27 12.43 6.19
C LYS A 60 4.43 12.44 7.72
N GLY A 61 5.37 11.66 8.24
CA GLY A 61 5.67 11.56 9.67
C GLY A 61 4.84 10.54 10.46
N LEU A 62 3.73 10.02 9.91
CA LEU A 62 2.93 8.99 10.60
C LEU A 62 3.32 7.55 10.24
N ILE A 63 3.99 7.35 9.10
CA ILE A 63 4.32 6.02 8.59
C ILE A 63 5.77 6.02 8.11
N ARG A 64 6.54 5.03 8.57
CA ARG A 64 7.89 4.78 8.06
C ARG A 64 7.82 4.24 6.63
N SER A 65 8.79 4.66 5.80
CA SER A 65 8.89 4.22 4.39
C SER A 65 8.87 2.69 4.23
N PHE A 66 9.40 1.98 5.23
CA PHE A 66 9.47 0.53 5.24
C PHE A 66 8.12 -0.19 5.47
N LEU A 67 7.09 0.48 6.01
CA LEU A 67 5.71 -0.04 6.06
C LEU A 67 4.92 0.30 4.80
N TYR A 68 5.27 1.41 4.14
CA TYR A 68 4.59 1.88 2.95
C TYR A 68 4.82 0.97 1.73
N MET A 69 6.07 0.57 1.46
CA MET A 69 6.39 -0.28 0.31
C MET A 69 5.67 -1.65 0.34
N PRO A 70 5.63 -2.37 1.48
CA PRO A 70 4.86 -3.61 1.60
C PRO A 70 3.36 -3.44 1.38
N TRP A 71 2.78 -2.27 1.72
CA TRP A 71 1.37 -2.03 1.40
C TRP A 71 1.12 -1.94 -0.09
N ILE A 72 1.98 -1.20 -0.81
CA ILE A 72 1.90 -1.10 -2.28
C ILE A 72 2.06 -2.49 -2.89
N ASP A 73 3.12 -3.22 -2.53
CA ASP A 73 3.38 -4.57 -3.02
C ASP A 73 2.19 -5.52 -2.78
N MET A 74 1.66 -5.53 -1.56
CA MET A 74 0.51 -6.34 -1.18
C MET A 74 -0.73 -6.05 -2.03
N MET A 75 -1.01 -4.78 -2.34
CA MET A 75 -2.17 -4.41 -3.15
C MET A 75 -2.00 -4.80 -4.60
N THR A 76 -0.81 -4.64 -5.17
CA THR A 76 -0.52 -4.90 -6.59
C THR A 76 -0.18 -6.36 -6.88
N LYS A 77 0.03 -7.19 -5.85
CA LYS A 77 0.42 -8.58 -6.02
C LYS A 77 -0.65 -9.41 -6.70
N ASN A 78 -0.24 -10.11 -7.77
CA ASN A 78 -1.09 -10.97 -8.60
C ASN A 78 -2.26 -10.22 -9.25
N LEU A 79 -2.01 -8.99 -9.70
CA LEU A 79 -2.94 -8.24 -10.52
C LEU A 79 -2.38 -8.08 -11.94
N PRO A 80 -3.25 -7.86 -12.94
CA PRO A 80 -2.86 -7.35 -14.25
C PRO A 80 -2.07 -6.03 -14.15
N PRO A 81 -1.51 -5.52 -15.27
CA PRO A 81 -0.80 -4.25 -15.31
C PRO A 81 -1.57 -3.16 -14.56
N THR A 82 -0.98 -2.66 -13.46
CA THR A 82 -1.64 -1.73 -12.54
C THR A 82 -0.92 -0.39 -12.53
N LEU A 83 -1.66 0.68 -12.86
CA LEU A 83 -1.19 2.05 -12.81
C LEU A 83 -1.70 2.73 -11.52
N LEU A 84 -0.77 3.15 -10.67
CA LEU A 84 -1.08 3.92 -9.46
C LEU A 84 -0.99 5.41 -9.74
N VAL A 85 -2.12 6.12 -9.66
CA VAL A 85 -2.24 7.54 -10.00
C VAL A 85 -2.49 8.37 -8.74
N ARG A 86 -1.85 9.54 -8.66
CA ARG A 86 -2.09 10.53 -7.62
C ARG A 86 -2.22 11.92 -8.24
N GLY A 87 -3.33 12.60 -7.96
CA GLY A 87 -3.50 14.01 -8.33
C GLY A 87 -2.71 14.94 -7.41
N ASN A 88 -2.33 16.12 -7.94
CA ASN A 88 -1.70 17.20 -7.17
C ASN A 88 -2.71 18.09 -6.42
N LEU A 89 -3.94 17.61 -6.18
CA LEU A 89 -5.03 18.36 -5.53
C LEU A 89 -5.44 19.67 -6.23
N THR A 90 -4.98 19.88 -7.48
CA THR A 90 -5.38 20.98 -8.34
C THR A 90 -6.52 20.53 -9.25
N SER A 91 -7.60 21.31 -9.33
CA SER A 91 -8.72 21.00 -10.23
C SER A 91 -8.26 20.98 -11.68
N PHE A 92 -8.47 19.86 -12.36
CA PHE A 92 -8.26 19.73 -13.81
C PHE A 92 -9.56 19.20 -14.42
N LEU A 93 -10.19 20.00 -15.28
CA LEU A 93 -11.34 19.58 -16.10
C LEU A 93 -11.28 20.21 -17.50
N THR A 94 -10.07 20.42 -18.02
CA THR A 94 -9.85 21.02 -19.34
C THR A 94 -8.80 20.23 -20.10
N PHE A 95 -9.20 19.07 -20.61
CA PHE A 95 -8.57 18.43 -21.75
C PHE A 95 -9.70 18.03 -22.71
N TYR A 96 -9.96 18.88 -23.69
CA TYR A 96 -10.69 18.52 -24.89
C TYR A 96 -9.67 18.54 -26.02
N SER A 97 -9.52 17.40 -26.71
CA SER A 97 -8.79 17.28 -27.97
C SER A 97 -9.72 17.59 -29.14
#